data_AF-A0A1S4A156-F1
#
_entry.id   AF-A0A1S4A156-F1
#
_cell.length_a   1.000
_cell.length_b   1.000
_cell.length_c   1.000
_cell.angle_alpha   90.00
_cell.angle_beta   90.00
_cell.angle_gamma   90.00
#
_symmetry.space_group_name_H-M   'P 1'
#
loop_
_entity.id
_entity.type
_entity.pdbx_description
1 polymer ?
#
loop_
_entity_poly.entity_id
_entity_poly.type
_entity_poly.pdbx_seq_one_letter_code
_entity_poly.pdbx_strand_id
1 'polypeptide(L)'
;MEVDTGNSCYIEKLPVERYTSTRETKKPPENNKSPPVFVNHAAIAWHENRRKWVGDLSMRSERVPKDPIISWSTTYEDLLSTTEPFSEPIPLTEMVDFLVDIWHDEGLFD
;
A
#
# COMPACT_ATOMS: atom_id res chain seq x y z
N MET A 1 -36.68 2.90 -0.13
CA MET A 1 -35.62 1.96 0.24
C MET A 1 -35.48 1.03 -0.93
N GLU A 2 -34.60 1.36 -1.87
CA GLU A 2 -34.36 0.55 -3.06
C GLU A 2 -32.85 0.56 -3.28
N VAL A 3 -32.24 -0.56 -2.90
CA VAL A 3 -30.88 -0.93 -3.28
C VAL A 3 -31.00 -1.52 -4.67
N ASP A 4 -30.20 -1.04 -5.61
CA ASP A 4 -29.89 -1.84 -6.78
C ASP A 4 -28.39 -1.87 -7.03
N THR A 5 -27.91 -3.10 -7.10
CA THR A 5 -26.51 -3.50 -7.18
C THR A 5 -26.24 -3.92 -8.61
N GLY A 6 -25.15 -3.42 -9.21
CA GLY A 6 -24.57 -4.14 -10.35
C GLY A 6 -23.88 -3.28 -11.40
N ASN A 7 -22.64 -2.87 -11.13
CA ASN A 7 -21.71 -2.58 -12.23
C ASN A 7 -20.76 -3.77 -12.40
N SER A 8 -21.20 -4.73 -13.22
CA SER A 8 -20.33 -5.76 -13.82
C SER A 8 -19.59 -5.12 -14.98
N CYS A 9 -18.29 -4.91 -14.84
CA CYS A 9 -17.42 -4.46 -15.94
C CYS A 9 -16.90 -5.68 -16.71
N TYR A 10 -17.69 -6.11 -17.70
CA TYR A 10 -17.23 -6.99 -18.75
C TYR A 10 -16.18 -6.26 -19.59
N ILE A 11 -14.95 -6.76 -19.60
CA ILE A 11 -13.94 -6.32 -20.57
C ILE A 11 -14.20 -7.11 -21.85
N GLU A 12 -14.91 -6.51 -22.80
CA GLU A 12 -14.92 -6.97 -24.18
C GLU A 12 -13.49 -6.87 -24.73
N LYS A 13 -12.90 -8.03 -25.02
CA LYS A 13 -11.62 -8.14 -25.72
C LYS A 13 -11.90 -7.80 -27.20
N LEU A 14 -11.50 -6.63 -27.66
CA LEU A 14 -11.50 -6.30 -29.09
C LEU A 14 -10.15 -6.68 -29.73
N PRO A 15 -10.14 -7.09 -31.02
CA PRO A 15 -9.08 -7.88 -31.61
C PRO A 15 -7.86 -7.03 -31.98
N VAL A 16 -6.69 -7.61 -31.71
CA VAL A 16 -5.43 -7.21 -32.34
C VAL A 16 -5.57 -7.45 -33.83
N GLU A 17 -5.60 -6.38 -34.63
CA GLU A 17 -5.05 -6.30 -35.99
C GLU A 17 -5.44 -4.96 -36.64
N ARG A 18 -4.44 -4.17 -37.10
CA ARG A 18 -4.24 -3.86 -38.53
C ARG A 18 -3.13 -2.83 -38.80
N TYR A 19 -2.08 -3.37 -39.43
CA TYR A 19 -1.26 -2.91 -40.56
C TYR A 19 -1.29 -1.44 -41.04
N THR A 20 -0.07 -0.88 -41.05
CA THR A 20 0.63 -0.09 -42.09
C THR A 20 -0.02 1.12 -42.78
N SER A 21 0.72 2.23 -42.64
CA SER A 21 0.87 3.44 -43.45
C SER A 21 0.30 3.46 -44.88
N THR A 22 -0.64 4.40 -45.10
CA THR A 22 -0.86 5.06 -46.40
C THR A 22 -0.71 6.56 -46.18
N ARG A 23 0.25 7.16 -46.88
CA ARG A 23 0.50 8.62 -46.87
C ARG A 23 -0.53 9.31 -47.74
N GLU A 24 -1.41 10.11 -47.16
CA GLU A 24 -2.12 11.17 -47.89
C GLU A 24 -1.65 12.53 -47.38
N THR A 25 -1.03 13.29 -48.28
CA THR A 25 -0.63 14.68 -48.05
C THR A 25 -1.87 15.57 -48.17
N LYS A 26 -2.45 15.97 -47.04
CA LYS A 26 -3.38 17.12 -47.00
C LYS A 26 -2.96 18.06 -45.88
N LYS A 27 -2.56 19.26 -46.29
CA LYS A 27 -2.09 20.36 -45.44
C LYS A 27 -3.22 20.78 -44.48
N PRO A 28 -3.06 20.72 -43.15
CA PRO A 28 -4.10 21.18 -42.24
C PRO A 28 -4.01 22.71 -42.07
N PRO A 29 -5.14 23.38 -41.83
CA PRO A 29 -5.16 24.80 -41.47
C PRO A 29 -4.40 25.00 -40.16
N GLU A 30 -3.54 26.01 -40.16
CA GLU A 30 -2.71 26.46 -39.05
C GLU A 30 -3.60 27.04 -37.95
N ASN A 31 -4.21 26.17 -37.14
CA ASN A 31 -4.87 26.58 -35.92
C ASN A 31 -3.84 26.46 -34.80
N ASN A 32 -3.15 27.57 -34.54
CA ASN A 32 -2.24 27.75 -33.42
C ASN A 32 -3.02 27.66 -32.09
N LYS A 33 -3.40 26.45 -31.71
CA LYS A 33 -3.87 26.12 -30.37
C LYS A 33 -3.00 24.97 -29.93
N SER A 34 -2.08 25.26 -29.01
CA SER A 34 -1.27 24.24 -28.35
C SER A 34 -2.16 23.07 -27.95
N PRO A 35 -1.74 21.82 -28.19
CA PRO A 35 -2.53 20.67 -27.79
C PRO A 35 -2.83 20.75 -26.30
N PRO A 36 -4.05 20.38 -25.86
CA PRO A 36 -4.40 20.42 -24.45
C PRO A 36 -3.41 19.56 -23.65
N VAL A 37 -2.94 20.09 -22.52
CA VAL A 37 -2.02 19.38 -21.64
C VAL A 37 -2.70 18.10 -21.16
N PHE A 38 -2.05 16.95 -21.38
CA PHE A 38 -2.55 15.68 -20.88
C PHE A 38 -2.51 15.66 -19.35
N VAL A 39 -3.64 15.29 -18.74
CA VAL A 39 -3.77 15.15 -17.29
C VAL A 39 -4.01 13.68 -16.95
N ASN A 40 -3.10 13.09 -16.16
CA ASN A 40 -3.25 11.73 -15.66
C ASN A 40 -4.12 11.72 -14.39
N HIS A 41 -5.42 11.56 -14.58
CA HIS A 41 -6.41 11.52 -13.50
C HIS A 41 -6.17 10.36 -12.51
N ALA A 42 -5.66 9.22 -12.98
CA ALA A 42 -5.36 8.07 -12.13
C ALA A 42 -4.19 8.33 -11.18
N ALA A 43 -3.13 8.99 -11.68
CA ALA A 43 -1.99 9.39 -10.85
C ALA A 43 -2.43 10.38 -9.77
N ILE A 44 -3.27 11.36 -10.14
CA ILE A 44 -3.82 12.34 -9.19
C ILE A 44 -4.62 11.63 -8.09
N ALA A 45 -5.54 10.73 -8.47
CA ALA A 45 -6.34 9.96 -7.51
C ALA A 45 -5.48 9.10 -6.58
N TRP A 46 -4.42 8.47 -7.09
CA TRP A 46 -3.48 7.70 -6.28
C TRP A 46 -2.75 8.58 -5.26
N HIS A 47 -2.24 9.75 -5.69
CA HIS A 47 -1.57 10.70 -4.79
C HIS A 47 -2.51 11.18 -3.68
N GLU A 48 -3.77 11.47 -4.00
CA GLU A 48 -4.78 11.86 -3.02
C GLU A 48 -5.07 10.74 -2.01
N ASN A 49 -5.28 9.51 -2.49
CA ASN A 49 -5.54 8.36 -1.63
C ASN A 49 -4.36 8.04 -0.73
N ARG A 50 -3.13 8.07 -1.27
CA ARG A 50 -1.91 7.85 -0.48
C ARG A 50 -1.76 8.89 0.62
N ARG A 51 -2.03 10.16 0.32
CA ARG A 51 -1.98 11.25 1.32
C ARG A 51 -3.00 11.06 2.44
N LYS A 52 -4.19 10.54 2.12
CA LYS A 52 -5.20 10.15 3.14
C LYS A 52 -4.74 8.96 3.98
N TRP A 53 -4.09 7.97 3.37
CA TRP A 53 -3.68 6.72 4.05
C TRP A 53 -2.49 6.91 5.00
N VAL A 54 -1.48 7.70 4.59
CA VAL A 54 -0.34 8.03 5.46
C VAL A 54 -0.78 8.86 6.68
N GLY A 55 -1.94 9.53 6.58
CA GLY A 55 -2.49 10.36 7.65
C GLY A 55 -1.59 11.56 7.97
N ASP A 56 -1.89 12.23 9.07
CA ASP A 56 -1.02 13.27 9.60
C ASP A 56 0.02 12.63 10.54
N LEU A 57 1.29 12.70 10.12
CA LEU A 57 2.42 12.21 10.91
C LEU A 57 2.54 12.95 12.25
N SER A 58 2.00 14.17 12.37
CA SER A 58 1.97 14.91 13.63
C SER A 58 1.00 14.31 14.66
N MET A 59 -0.02 13.58 14.20
CA MET A 59 -0.96 12.84 15.06
C MET A 59 -0.42 11.48 15.48
N ARG A 60 0.75 11.07 14.96
CA ARG A 60 1.49 9.92 15.49
C ARG A 60 2.04 10.38 16.84
N SER A 61 1.20 10.30 17.88
CA SER A 61 1.57 10.79 19.21
C SER A 61 2.92 10.20 19.55
N GLU A 62 3.82 11.06 20.03
CA GLU A 62 5.06 10.62 20.66
C GLU A 62 4.66 9.57 21.68
N ARG A 63 4.97 8.30 21.38
CA ARG A 63 4.58 7.20 22.25
C ARG A 63 5.34 7.42 23.53
N VAL A 64 4.61 7.76 24.59
CA VAL A 64 5.18 7.84 25.94
C VAL A 64 5.93 6.53 26.18
N PRO A 65 7.16 6.58 26.74
CA PRO A 65 7.87 5.37 27.12
C PRO A 65 6.95 4.49 27.96
N LYS A 66 6.55 3.35 27.39
CA LYS A 66 5.72 2.34 28.03
C LYS A 66 6.60 1.15 28.34
N ASP A 67 6.22 0.42 29.37
CA ASP A 67 6.85 -0.86 29.66
C ASP A 67 6.63 -1.81 28.47
N PRO A 68 7.60 -2.68 28.17
CA PRO A 68 7.48 -3.65 27.08
C PRO A 68 6.26 -4.55 27.30
N ILE A 69 5.53 -4.81 26.23
CA ILE A 69 4.31 -5.64 26.22
C ILE A 69 4.68 -7.12 26.29
N ILE A 70 5.75 -7.52 25.63
CA ILE A 70 6.38 -8.83 25.73
C ILE A 70 7.27 -8.82 26.98
N SER A 71 7.04 -9.77 27.89
CA SER A 71 7.91 -9.92 29.06
C SER A 71 9.29 -10.41 28.62
N TRP A 72 10.34 -9.91 29.29
CA TRP A 72 11.70 -10.44 29.17
C TRP A 72 11.82 -11.94 29.50
N SER A 73 10.84 -12.48 30.24
CA SER A 73 10.78 -13.90 30.59
C SER A 73 9.96 -14.74 29.61
N THR A 74 9.40 -14.14 28.57
CA THR A 74 8.60 -14.84 27.56
C THR A 74 9.53 -15.60 26.62
N THR A 75 9.20 -16.85 26.29
CA THR A 75 9.90 -17.62 25.26
C THR A 75 9.15 -17.58 23.91
N TYR A 76 9.82 -17.98 22.82
CA TYR A 76 9.16 -18.10 21.51
C TYR A 76 7.96 -19.06 21.56
N GLU A 77 8.13 -20.20 22.24
CA GLU A 77 7.07 -21.19 22.42
C GLU A 77 5.89 -20.62 23.22
N ASP A 78 6.13 -19.78 24.23
CA ASP A 78 5.04 -19.14 24.99
C ASP A 78 4.18 -18.23 24.09
N LEU A 79 4.79 -17.52 23.13
CA LEU A 79 4.06 -16.69 22.17
C LEU A 79 3.22 -17.52 21.19
N LEU A 80 3.73 -18.67 20.78
CA LEU A 80 3.02 -19.56 19.86
C LEU A 80 2.00 -20.47 20.57
N SER A 81 2.11 -20.61 21.89
CA SER A 81 1.22 -21.47 22.69
C SER A 81 -0.22 -20.96 22.71
N THR A 82 -0.45 -19.67 22.43
CA THR A 82 -1.78 -19.04 22.47
C THR A 82 -2.00 -18.19 21.21
N THR A 83 -3.23 -18.22 20.69
CA THR A 83 -3.66 -17.29 19.64
C THR A 83 -4.40 -16.07 20.20
N GLU A 84 -4.35 -15.87 21.52
CA GLU A 84 -4.99 -14.73 22.17
C GLU A 84 -4.23 -13.43 21.80
N PRO A 85 -4.94 -12.37 21.38
CA PRO A 85 -4.29 -11.11 21.07
C PRO A 85 -3.71 -10.46 22.34
N PHE A 86 -2.59 -9.77 22.19
CA PHE A 86 -2.04 -8.93 23.25
C PHE A 86 -3.01 -7.82 23.64
N SER A 87 -2.95 -7.38 24.90
CA SER A 87 -3.80 -6.31 25.42
C SER A 87 -3.62 -4.99 24.67
N GLU A 88 -2.43 -4.76 24.10
CA GLU A 88 -2.12 -3.62 23.25
C GLU A 88 -1.29 -4.05 22.02
N PRO A 89 -1.32 -3.29 20.91
CA PRO A 89 -0.51 -3.60 19.74
C PRO A 89 1.00 -3.46 20.03
N ILE A 90 1.76 -4.52 19.74
CA ILE A 90 3.21 -4.54 19.97
C ILE A 90 3.93 -3.61 18.98
N PRO A 91 4.77 -2.66 19.46
CA PRO A 91 5.69 -1.92 18.62
C PRO A 91 6.61 -2.85 17.84
N LEU A 92 6.79 -2.60 16.55
CA LEU A 92 7.66 -3.44 15.72
C LEU A 92 9.08 -3.57 16.29
N THR A 93 9.63 -2.49 16.85
CA THR A 93 10.95 -2.49 17.50
C THR A 93 11.03 -3.52 18.62
N GLU A 94 10.02 -3.57 19.49
CA GLU A 94 9.98 -4.52 20.62
C GLU A 94 9.96 -5.97 20.14
N MET A 95 9.16 -6.27 19.11
CA MET A 95 9.13 -7.62 18.52
C MET A 95 10.48 -8.00 17.88
N VAL A 96 11.18 -7.04 17.26
CA VAL A 96 12.50 -7.29 16.67
C VAL A 96 13.54 -7.52 17.76
N ASP A 97 13.56 -6.69 18.81
CA ASP A 97 14.50 -6.82 19.93
C ASP A 97 14.34 -8.20 20.61
N PHE A 98 13.09 -8.60 20.89
CA PHE A 98 12.76 -9.91 21.44
C PHE A 98 13.27 -11.08 20.58
N LEU A 99 13.07 -11.03 19.26
CA LEU A 99 13.52 -12.11 18.36
C LEU A 99 15.04 -12.20 18.28
N VAL A 100 15.74 -11.05 18.32
CA VAL A 100 17.20 -11.01 18.32
C VAL A 100 17.76 -11.69 19.57
N ASP A 101 17.18 -11.45 20.74
CA ASP A 101 17.60 -12.08 21.99
C ASP A 101 17.45 -13.61 21.92
N ILE A 102 16.31 -14.10 21.44
CA ILE A 102 16.05 -15.54 21.28
C ILE A 102 17.03 -16.18 20.30
N TRP A 103 17.27 -15.56 19.15
CA TRP A 103 18.19 -16.12 18.16
C TRP A 103 19.63 -16.16 18.65
N HIS A 104 20.04 -15.18 19.46
CA HIS A 104 21.35 -15.16 20.09
C HIS A 104 21.47 -16.28 21.13
N ASP A 105 20.45 -16.46 21.97
CA ASP A 105 20.42 -17.52 22.99
C ASP A 105 20.40 -18.92 22.38
N GLU A 106 19.76 -19.09 21.22
CA GLU A 106 19.75 -20.35 20.45
C GLU A 106 21.01 -20.59 19.62
N GLY A 107 21.91 -19.61 19.49
CA GLY A 107 23.14 -19.71 18.69
C GLY A 107 22.89 -19.82 17.18
N LEU A 108 21.78 -19.26 16.68
CA LEU A 108 21.38 -19.39 15.28
C LEU A 108 22.30 -18.62 14.31
N PHE A 109 23.06 -17.65 14.83
CA PHE A 109 23.89 -16.71 14.06
C PHE A 109 25.36 -16.63 14.51
N ASP A 110 25.87 -17.67 15.18
CA ASP A 110 27.26 -17.79 15.66
C ASP A 110 28.23 -18.41 14.62
#